data_AF-A0A5R9CTF7-F1
#
_entry.id   AF-A0A5R9CTF7-F1
#
_cell.length_a   1.000
_cell.length_b   1.000
_cell.length_c   1.000
_cell.angle_alpha   90.00
_cell.angle_beta   90.00
_cell.angle_gamma   90.00
#
_symmetry.space_group_name_H-M   'P 1'
#
loop_
_entity.id
_entity.type
_entity.pdbx_description
1 polymer ?
#
loop_
_entity_poly.entity_id
_entity_poly.type
_entity_poly.pdbx_seq_one_letter_code
_entity_poly.pdbx_strand_id
1 'polypeptide(L)'
;MTKSEEFLDFFNKAYKDPTKHSNYSTNSDLRFDSRSDALTVKHLLEDQSPYAKFYTLSAEYINPNQSMQVGWYLTVRKTPQPTNNQNANQKPESQTNGKPQKSDHQVNQSDQSGK
;
A
#
# COMPACT_ATOMS: atom_id res chain seq x y z
N MET A 1 25.07 18.55 6.51
CA MET A 1 23.85 17.99 5.92
C MET A 1 22.67 18.74 6.48
N THR A 2 21.82 19.26 5.60
CA THR A 2 20.54 19.85 5.98
C THR A 2 19.51 18.74 6.22
N LYS A 3 18.47 18.98 7.03
CA LYS A 3 17.35 18.03 7.20
C LYS A 3 16.82 17.57 5.84
N SER A 4 16.72 18.47 4.87
CA SER A 4 16.19 18.16 3.55
C SER A 4 17.04 17.14 2.77
N GLU A 5 18.38 17.20 2.89
CA GLU A 5 19.29 16.21 2.28
C GLU A 5 19.19 14.84 2.95
N GLU A 6 19.08 14.79 4.29
CA GLU A 6 18.88 13.55 5.04
C GLU A 6 17.56 12.87 4.65
N PHE A 7 16.52 13.67 4.40
CA PHE A 7 15.23 13.20 3.92
C PHE A 7 15.31 12.63 2.50
N LEU A 8 16.08 13.27 1.62
CA LEU A 8 16.31 12.77 0.26
C LEU A 8 17.04 11.43 0.28
N ASP A 9 18.09 11.28 1.09
CA ASP A 9 18.81 10.01 1.24
C ASP A 9 17.89 8.91 1.81
N PHE A 10 17.17 9.21 2.90
CA PHE A 10 16.19 8.30 3.47
C PHE A 10 15.16 7.86 2.43
N PHE A 11 14.56 8.80 1.71
CA PHE A 11 13.54 8.51 0.72
C PHE A 11 14.09 7.63 -0.39
N ASN A 12 15.27 7.95 -0.92
CA ASN A 12 15.92 7.15 -1.97
C ASN A 12 16.28 5.74 -1.48
N LYS A 13 16.68 5.59 -0.22
CA LYS A 13 17.01 4.28 0.34
C LYS A 13 15.76 3.44 0.62
N ALA A 14 14.75 4.06 1.21
CA ALA A 14 13.52 3.39 1.61
C ALA A 14 12.64 3.07 0.41
N TYR A 15 12.45 4.01 -0.53
CA TYR A 15 11.49 3.93 -1.62
C TYR A 15 12.11 3.63 -3.00
N LYS A 16 13.33 3.07 -3.05
CA LYS A 16 13.97 2.63 -4.31
C LYS A 16 13.22 1.54 -5.06
N ASP A 17 12.41 0.75 -4.36
CA ASP A 17 11.70 -0.40 -4.91
C ASP A 17 10.19 -0.24 -4.68
N PRO A 18 9.47 0.33 -5.65
CA PRO A 18 8.03 0.49 -5.56
C PRO A 18 7.29 -0.80 -5.30
N THR A 19 7.79 -1.98 -5.68
CA THR A 19 7.05 -3.23 -5.45
C THR A 19 6.91 -3.59 -3.97
N LYS A 20 7.80 -3.08 -3.10
CA LYS A 20 7.89 -3.46 -1.68
C LYS A 20 7.07 -2.63 -0.70
N HIS A 21 6.41 -1.56 -1.16
CA HIS A 21 5.63 -0.68 -0.27
C HIS A 21 4.13 -0.95 -0.35
N SER A 22 3.40 -0.67 0.72
CA SER A 22 1.94 -0.63 0.69
C SER A 22 1.45 0.60 -0.10
N ASN A 23 0.16 0.64 -0.45
CA ASN A 23 -0.41 1.75 -1.23
C ASN A 23 -0.35 3.11 -0.50
N TYR A 24 -0.22 3.09 0.83
CA TYR A 24 -0.14 4.26 1.68
C TYR A 24 0.93 4.00 2.75
N SER A 25 1.84 4.94 2.92
CA SER A 25 2.79 4.95 4.03
C SER A 25 2.90 6.36 4.59
N THR A 26 2.87 6.44 5.92
CA THR A 26 3.19 7.66 6.67
C THR A 26 4.38 7.30 7.55
N ASN A 27 5.50 8.01 7.38
CA ASN A 27 6.61 7.82 8.31
C ASN A 27 6.38 8.72 9.52
N SER A 28 6.17 8.12 10.69
CA SER A 28 5.94 8.81 11.96
C SER A 28 7.11 9.68 12.41
N ASP A 29 8.32 9.37 11.93
CA ASP A 29 9.54 10.12 12.27
C ASP A 29 9.67 11.43 11.47
N LEU A 30 8.86 11.60 10.41
CA LEU A 30 8.95 12.72 9.46
C LEU A 30 7.84 13.74 9.71
N ARG A 31 7.85 14.28 10.93
CA ARG A 31 6.98 15.40 11.35
C ARG A 31 7.67 16.73 11.04
N PHE A 32 6.89 17.67 10.52
CA PHE A 32 7.32 19.03 10.26
C PHE A 32 6.61 20.01 11.20
N ASP A 33 7.35 21.04 11.61
CA ASP A 33 6.82 22.11 12.47
C ASP A 33 5.83 23.00 11.70
N SER A 34 6.00 23.12 10.38
CA SER A 34 5.14 23.92 9.52
C SER A 34 4.77 23.20 8.21
N ARG A 35 3.65 23.63 7.60
CA ARG A 35 3.25 23.18 6.26
C ARG A 35 4.30 23.54 5.21
N SER A 36 4.91 24.72 5.33
CA SER A 36 5.89 25.24 4.37
C SER A 36 7.15 24.38 4.34
N ASP A 37 7.61 23.90 5.50
CA ASP A 37 8.76 22.99 5.57
C ASP A 37 8.44 21.63 4.94
N ALA A 38 7.24 21.10 5.21
CA ALA A 38 6.77 19.85 4.59
C ALA A 38 6.68 19.97 3.06
N LEU A 39 6.19 21.12 2.55
CA LEU A 39 6.13 21.40 1.12
C LEU A 39 7.52 21.60 0.49
N THR A 40 8.44 22.24 1.20
CA THR A 40 9.82 22.42 0.72
C THR A 40 10.48 21.07 0.51
N VAL A 41 10.33 20.15 1.46
CA VAL A 41 10.87 18.79 1.33
C VAL A 41 10.11 17.99 0.27
N LYS A 42 8.78 18.14 0.17
CA LYS A 42 7.99 17.54 -0.92
C LYS A 42 8.57 17.90 -2.29
N HIS A 43 8.77 19.20 -2.55
CA HIS A 43 9.31 19.68 -3.83
C HIS A 43 10.74 19.20 -4.06
N LEU A 44 11.58 19.23 -3.03
CA LEU A 44 12.93 18.67 -3.13
C LEU A 44 12.93 17.20 -3.57
N LEU A 45 12.04 16.38 -3.00
CA LEU A 45 11.93 14.97 -3.37
C LEU A 45 11.41 14.80 -4.80
N GLU A 46 10.41 15.58 -5.20
CA GLU A 46 9.89 15.57 -6.57
C GLU A 46 10.96 15.96 -7.60
N ASP A 47 11.81 16.92 -7.26
CA ASP A 47 12.85 17.45 -8.16
C ASP A 47 14.11 16.55 -8.20
N GLN A 48 14.53 15.98 -7.06
CA GLN A 48 15.83 15.31 -6.93
C GLN A 48 15.75 13.79 -6.78
N SER A 49 14.63 13.21 -6.33
CA SER A 49 14.55 11.76 -6.20
C SER A 49 14.18 11.10 -7.53
N PRO A 50 14.99 10.15 -8.05
CA PRO A 50 14.64 9.41 -9.25
C PRO A 50 13.41 8.49 -9.06
N TYR A 51 13.01 8.25 -7.81
CA TYR A 51 11.92 7.36 -7.45
C TYR A 51 10.61 8.10 -7.16
N ALA A 52 10.64 9.41 -6.91
CA ALA A 52 9.44 10.18 -6.56
C ALA A 52 8.32 10.03 -7.60
N LYS A 53 8.65 9.89 -8.90
CA LYS A 53 7.68 9.66 -9.98
C LYS A 53 6.77 8.43 -9.81
N PHE A 54 7.18 7.44 -9.01
CA PHE A 54 6.37 6.24 -8.74
C PHE A 54 5.39 6.44 -7.59
N TYR A 55 5.43 7.60 -6.95
CA TYR A 55 4.65 7.92 -5.77
C TYR A 55 3.95 9.26 -5.91
N THR A 56 2.81 9.38 -5.24
CA THR A 56 2.13 10.64 -4.98
C THR A 56 2.54 11.09 -3.58
N LEU A 57 3.26 12.21 -3.51
CA LEU A 57 3.69 12.83 -2.27
C LEU A 57 2.67 13.88 -1.84
N SER A 58 2.34 13.95 -0.55
CA SER A 58 1.41 14.96 -0.04
C SER A 58 1.84 15.46 1.34
N ALA A 59 1.66 16.75 1.58
CA ALA A 59 1.86 17.36 2.89
C ALA A 59 0.49 17.45 3.59
N GLU A 60 0.24 16.55 4.53
CA GLU A 60 -1.05 16.40 5.20
C GLU A 60 -0.91 16.76 6.69
N TYR A 61 -1.90 17.48 7.23
CA TYR A 61 -2.00 17.70 8.67
C TYR A 61 -2.74 16.53 9.29
N ILE A 62 -2.04 15.69 10.01
CA ILE A 62 -2.59 14.44 10.56
C ILE A 62 -2.78 14.64 12.06
N ASN A 63 -3.98 14.32 12.55
CA ASN A 63 -4.27 14.11 13.96
C ASN A 63 -4.47 12.61 14.19
N PRO A 64 -3.38 11.87 14.44
CA PRO A 64 -3.42 10.42 14.53
C PRO A 64 -4.01 10.00 15.89
N ASN A 65 -4.85 8.97 15.88
CA ASN A 65 -5.36 8.38 17.12
C ASN A 65 -4.22 7.66 17.85
N GLN A 66 -3.76 8.26 18.94
CA GLN A 66 -2.94 7.71 20.05
C GLN A 66 -1.48 7.28 19.79
N SER A 67 -1.01 6.99 18.57
CA SER A 67 0.37 6.49 18.36
C SER A 67 1.35 7.46 17.68
N MET A 68 0.88 8.58 17.16
CA MET A 68 1.72 9.57 16.50
C MET A 68 1.42 10.97 17.07
N GLN A 69 2.34 11.91 16.89
CA GLN A 69 2.12 13.29 17.34
C GLN A 69 1.22 14.03 16.33
N VAL A 70 0.47 15.04 16.78
CA VAL A 70 -0.29 15.89 15.86
C VAL A 70 0.67 16.82 15.10
N GLY A 71 0.51 16.97 13.79
CA GLY A 71 1.36 17.85 13.01
C GLY A 71 1.28 17.68 11.50
N TRP A 72 2.18 18.35 10.80
CA TRP A 72 2.36 18.20 9.37
C TRP A 72 3.25 17.01 9.06
N TYR A 73 2.78 16.15 8.17
CA TYR A 73 3.47 14.94 7.74
C TYR A 73 3.58 14.90 6.23
N LEU A 74 4.67 14.33 5.73
CA LEU A 74 4.75 13.91 4.35
C LEU A 74 4.19 12.48 4.22
N THR A 75 3.12 12.34 3.45
CA THR A 75 2.53 11.05 3.10
C THR A 75 3.04 10.60 1.74
N VAL A 76 3.27 9.30 1.61
CA VAL A 76 3.74 8.69 0.37
C VAL A 76 2.71 7.64 -0.05
N ARG A 77 2.08 7.87 -1.20
CA ARG A 77 1.15 6.92 -1.80
C ARG A 77 1.74 6.36 -3.07
N LYS A 78 1.52 5.09 -3.37
CA LYS A 78 1.88 4.57 -4.69
C LYS A 78 1.04 5.28 -5.73
N THR A 79 1.68 5.81 -6.76
CA THR A 79 0.94 6.21 -7.95
C THR A 79 0.37 4.93 -8.55
N PRO A 80 -0.93 4.85 -8.85
CA PRO A 80 -1.47 3.71 -9.55
C PRO A 80 -0.69 3.59 -10.86
N GLN A 81 0.11 2.53 -10.97
CA GLN A 81 0.73 2.19 -12.23
C GLN A 81 -0.43 2.03 -13.22
N PRO A 82 -0.43 2.68 -14.39
CA PRO A 82 -1.34 2.26 -15.42
C PRO A 82 -1.05 0.78 -15.60
N THR A 83 -2.00 -0.09 -15.23
CA THR A 83 -1.92 -1.50 -15.52
C THR A 83 -1.77 -1.56 -17.03
N ASN A 84 -0.54 -1.76 -17.50
CA ASN A 84 -0.29 -2.05 -18.89
C ASN A 84 -0.82 -3.48 -19.10
N ASN A 85 -2.14 -3.59 -19.26
CA ASN A 85 -2.84 -4.82 -19.63
C ASN A 85 -2.56 -5.18 -21.10
N GLN A 86 -1.30 -5.08 -21.54
CA GLN A 86 -0.83 -5.62 -22.81
C GLN A 86 -0.43 -7.10 -22.71
N ASN A 87 -1.13 -7.86 -21.87
CA ASN A 87 -1.07 -9.32 -21.91
C ASN A 87 -2.43 -9.95 -21.57
N ALA A 88 -3.48 -9.48 -22.23
CA ALA A 88 -4.71 -10.27 -22.43
C ALA A 88 -4.46 -11.29 -23.55
N ASN A 89 -3.54 -12.23 -23.33
CA ASN A 89 -3.39 -13.43 -24.15
C ASN A 89 -3.22 -14.64 -23.24
N GLN A 90 -4.10 -14.74 -22.23
CA GLN A 90 -4.34 -16.01 -21.55
C GLN A 90 -5.44 -16.77 -22.30
N LYS A 91 -4.96 -17.70 -23.12
CA LYS A 91 -5.56 -18.93 -23.65
C LYS A 91 -6.92 -19.31 -23.00
N PRO A 92 -7.95 -19.65 -23.79
CA PRO A 92 -9.19 -20.19 -23.22
C PRO A 92 -8.92 -21.55 -22.57
N GLU A 93 -9.22 -21.67 -21.28
CA GLU A 93 -9.28 -22.95 -20.57
C GLU A 93 -10.43 -23.78 -21.15
N SER A 94 -10.08 -24.87 -21.83
CA SER A 94 -11.00 -25.97 -22.09
C SER A 94 -11.39 -26.62 -20.77
N GLN A 95 -12.66 -26.49 -20.38
CA GLN A 95 -13.26 -27.29 -19.31
C GLN A 95 -13.32 -28.76 -19.75
N THR A 96 -12.50 -29.61 -19.12
CA THR A 96 -12.68 -31.07 -19.17
C THR A 96 -12.68 -31.63 -17.75
N ASN A 97 -13.87 -32.06 -17.33
CA ASN A 97 -14.19 -33.23 -16.52
C ASN A 97 -13.28 -33.65 -15.34
N GLY A 98 -13.87 -33.69 -14.14
CA GLY A 98 -13.30 -34.44 -13.02
C GLY A 98 -14.08 -34.31 -11.70
N LYS A 99 -15.30 -34.85 -11.63
CA LYS A 99 -15.92 -35.21 -10.34
C LYS A 99 -15.61 -36.67 -10.05
N PRO A 100 -14.92 -37.02 -8.94
CA PRO A 100 -15.02 -38.34 -8.35
C PRO A 100 -16.13 -38.38 -7.29
N GLN A 101 -16.70 -39.57 -7.19
CA GLN A 101 -17.83 -40.02 -6.38
C GLN A 101 -17.69 -39.71 -4.88
N LYS A 102 -18.84 -39.48 -4.22
CA LYS A 102 -19.02 -39.88 -2.82
C LYS A 102 -20.13 -40.92 -2.76
N SER A 103 -19.75 -42.12 -2.31
CA SER A 103 -20.61 -43.26 -2.02
C SER A 103 -21.50 -43.00 -0.80
N ASP A 104 -22.72 -43.51 -0.89
CA ASP A 104 -23.61 -43.86 0.21
C ASP A 104 -22.92 -44.70 1.30
N HIS A 105 -23.28 -44.46 2.57
CA HIS A 105 -23.90 -45.43 3.50
C HIS A 105 -23.90 -44.92 4.96
N GLN A 106 -24.94 -45.38 5.70
CA GLN A 106 -25.22 -45.34 7.16
C GLN A 106 -25.84 -44.04 7.72
N VAL A 107 -27.12 -44.01 8.13
CA VAL A 107 -27.86 -44.75 9.19
C VAL A 107 -27.42 -44.38 10.61
N ASN A 108 -28.21 -43.52 11.27
CA ASN A 108 -28.87 -43.71 12.59
C ASN A 108 -29.55 -42.38 13.00
N GLN A 109 -30.89 -42.32 13.08
CA GLN A 109 -31.67 -42.47 14.32
C GLN A 109 -31.12 -41.68 15.53
N SER A 110 -31.81 -40.58 15.89
CA SER A 110 -32.70 -40.51 17.08
C SER A 110 -32.81 -39.09 17.66
N ASP A 111 -34.06 -38.80 18.04
CA ASP A 111 -34.47 -38.08 19.25
C ASP A 111 -34.79 -36.57 19.22
N GLN A 112 -36.10 -36.34 19.35
CA GLN A 112 -36.79 -35.45 20.30
C GLN A 112 -37.01 -33.95 20.07
N SER A 113 -38.32 -33.67 20.05
CA SER A 113 -39.04 -32.66 20.86
C SER A 113 -39.23 -31.28 20.26
N GLY A 114 -40.51 -30.96 19.97
CA GLY A 114 -40.96 -29.58 19.97
C GLY A 114 -42.20 -29.22 19.14
N LYS A 115 -43.35 -29.86 19.36
CA LYS A 115 -44.67 -29.22 19.61
C LYS A 115 -45.81 -30.24 19.63
#